data_AF-A0A6N8EE33-F1
#
_entry.id   AF-A0A6N8EE33-F1
#
_cell.length_a   1.000
_cell.length_b   1.000
_cell.length_c   1.000
_cell.angle_alpha   90.00
_cell.angle_beta   90.00
_cell.angle_gamma   90.00
#
_symmetry.space_group_name_H-M   'P 1'
#
loop_
_entity.id
_entity.type
_entity.pdbx_description
1 polymer ?
#
loop_
_entity_poly.entity_id
_entity_poly.type
_entity_poly.pdbx_seq_one_letter_code
_entity_poly.pdbx_strand_id
1 'polypeptide(L)'
;MDIDEDLVRLLAELASIAGGRCLADQTEALVGALAVLRPDNERPYLIQALARLNLGDAEGAERILRDRALKTNPVGGMAMAYLGLVLHQQGRIAERDQVLRAALDSQDGDEDAARLARHLLNTAPA
;
A
#
# COMPACT_ATOMS: atom_id res chain seq x y z
N MET A 1 -25.65 2.35 8.17
CA MET A 1 -25.11 3.17 9.28
C MET A 1 -24.30 4.25 8.60
N ASP A 2 -24.81 5.47 8.54
CA ASP A 2 -24.10 6.57 7.91
C ASP A 2 -23.04 7.04 8.91
N ILE A 3 -21.80 6.60 8.70
CA ILE A 3 -20.67 6.97 9.54
C ILE A 3 -20.09 8.25 8.94
N ASP A 4 -19.94 9.26 9.80
CA ASP A 4 -19.37 10.56 9.48
C ASP A 4 -18.05 10.40 8.68
N GLU A 5 -17.97 11.08 7.53
CA GLU A 5 -16.77 11.07 6.67
C GLU A 5 -15.54 11.61 7.40
N ASP A 6 -15.72 12.56 8.32
CA ASP A 6 -14.64 13.06 9.17
C ASP A 6 -14.11 11.98 10.11
N LEU A 7 -14.98 11.09 10.60
CA LEU A 7 -14.56 9.96 11.42
C LEU A 7 -13.79 8.93 10.60
N VAL A 8 -14.23 8.63 9.37
CA VAL A 8 -13.50 7.74 8.46
C VAL A 8 -12.11 8.30 8.13
N ARG A 9 -12.04 9.61 7.86
CA ARG A 9 -10.78 10.31 7.62
C ARG A 9 -9.85 10.25 8.84
N LEU A 10 -10.36 10.52 10.03
CA LEU A 10 -9.58 10.47 11.28
C LEU A 10 -9.03 9.06 11.55
N LEU A 11 -9.85 8.01 11.30
CA LEU A 11 -9.42 6.62 11.43
C LEU A 11 -8.27 6.30 10.47
N ALA A 12 -8.32 6.77 9.22
CA ALA A 12 -7.25 6.57 8.25
C ALA A 12 -5.96 7.30 8.62
N GLU A 13 -6.06 8.52 9.15
CA GLU A 13 -4.92 9.29 9.67
C GLU A 13 -4.26 8.56 10.85
N LEU A 14 -5.05 8.10 11.82
CA LEU A 14 -4.55 7.34 12.96
C LEU A 14 -3.90 6.01 12.54
N ALA A 15 -4.50 5.29 11.58
CA ALA A 15 -3.94 4.05 11.05
C ALA A 15 -2.56 4.28 10.43
N SER A 16 -2.41 5.38 9.69
CA SER A 16 -1.14 5.78 9.06
C SER A 16 -0.08 6.11 10.12
N ILE A 17 -0.45 6.86 11.17
CA ILE A 17 0.45 7.20 12.28
C ILE A 17 0.87 5.94 13.04
N ALA A 18 -0.06 5.04 13.33
CA ALA A 18 0.23 3.77 14.00
C ALA A 18 1.19 2.90 13.16
N GLY A 19 0.94 2.80 11.86
CA GLY A 19 1.79 2.02 10.93
C GLY A 19 3.20 2.58 10.80
N GLY A 20 3.35 3.91 10.74
CA GLY A 20 4.66 4.56 10.76
C GLY A 20 5.44 4.40 12.07
N ARG A 21 4.74 4.08 13.18
CA ARG A 21 5.34 3.81 14.50
C ARG A 21 5.47 2.32 14.82
N CYS A 22 5.22 1.44 13.85
CA CYS A 22 5.29 0.00 14.02
C CYS A 22 4.34 -0.55 15.11
N LEU A 23 3.21 0.13 15.35
CA LEU A 23 2.18 -0.28 16.31
C LEU A 23 1.22 -1.29 15.66
N ALA A 24 1.72 -2.52 15.47
CA ALA A 24 1.07 -3.55 14.65
C ALA A 24 -0.40 -3.82 15.04
N ASP A 25 -0.68 -4.05 16.33
CA ASP A 25 -2.02 -4.38 16.81
C ASP A 25 -3.01 -3.24 16.57
N GLN A 26 -2.57 -2.00 16.80
CA GLN A 26 -3.37 -0.79 16.56
C GLN A 26 -3.62 -0.60 15.07
N THR A 27 -2.61 -0.80 14.23
CA THR A 27 -2.78 -0.74 12.77
C THR A 27 -3.79 -1.77 12.29
N GLU A 28 -3.69 -3.03 12.71
CA GLU A 28 -4.62 -4.09 12.32
C GLU A 28 -6.06 -3.78 12.74
N ALA A 29 -6.27 -3.29 13.96
CA ALA A 29 -7.59 -2.90 14.44
C ALA A 29 -8.20 -1.75 13.61
N LEU A 30 -7.41 -0.71 13.32
CA LEU A 30 -7.87 0.46 12.55
C LEU A 30 -8.12 0.11 11.08
N VAL A 31 -7.24 -0.69 10.46
CA VAL A 31 -7.41 -1.18 9.09
C VAL A 31 -8.65 -2.05 8.97
N GLY A 32 -8.89 -2.94 9.93
CA GLY A 32 -10.11 -3.76 9.98
C GLY A 32 -11.38 -2.91 10.04
N ALA A 33 -11.40 -1.87 10.88
CA ALA A 33 -12.52 -0.94 10.96
C ALA A 33 -12.74 -0.20 9.63
N LEU A 34 -11.67 0.35 9.03
CA LEU A 34 -11.77 1.07 7.76
C LEU A 34 -12.27 0.18 6.61
N ALA A 35 -11.81 -1.08 6.54
CA ALA A 35 -12.23 -2.03 5.52
C ALA A 35 -13.73 -2.37 5.63
N VAL A 36 -14.30 -2.36 6.83
CA VAL A 36 -15.75 -2.54 7.02
C VAL A 36 -16.53 -1.30 6.60
N LEU A 37 -15.98 -0.10 6.88
CA LEU A 37 -16.64 1.18 6.58
C LEU A 37 -16.59 1.56 5.10
N ARG A 38 -15.52 1.17 4.40
CA ARG A 38 -15.27 1.44 2.98
C ARG A 38 -14.67 0.18 2.33
N PRO A 39 -15.49 -0.84 2.02
CA PRO A 39 -15.00 -2.11 1.48
C PRO A 39 -14.36 -1.98 0.08
N ASP A 40 -14.78 -0.97 -0.68
CA ASP A 40 -14.29 -0.68 -2.03
C ASP A 40 -13.10 0.30 -2.03
N ASN A 41 -12.41 0.48 -0.90
CA ASN A 41 -11.27 1.36 -0.76
C ASN A 41 -10.01 0.56 -0.40
N GLU A 42 -8.98 0.66 -1.23
CA GLU A 42 -7.72 -0.04 -1.04
C GLU A 42 -6.79 0.62 0.00
N ARG A 43 -7.01 1.89 0.37
CA ARG A 43 -6.16 2.64 1.32
C ARG A 43 -5.82 1.88 2.61
N PRO A 44 -6.77 1.23 3.31
CA PRO A 44 -6.47 0.51 4.54
C PRO A 44 -5.42 -0.58 4.33
N TYR A 45 -5.47 -1.27 3.18
CA TYR A 45 -4.52 -2.31 2.83
C TYR A 45 -3.15 -1.72 2.44
N LEU A 46 -3.11 -0.53 1.85
CA LEU A 46 -1.84 0.18 1.61
C LEU A 46 -1.14 0.55 2.93
N ILE A 47 -1.90 1.06 3.90
CA ILE A 47 -1.40 1.39 5.25
C ILE A 47 -0.87 0.12 5.92
N GLN A 48 -1.62 -0.98 5.86
CA GLN A 48 -1.22 -2.26 6.45
C GLN A 48 0.06 -2.81 5.82
N ALA A 49 0.18 -2.76 4.49
CA ALA A 49 1.36 -3.22 3.77
C ALA A 49 2.62 -2.41 4.13
N LEU A 50 2.51 -1.08 4.23
CA LEU A 50 3.61 -0.24 4.69
C LEU A 50 4.01 -0.53 6.14
N ALA A 51 3.04 -0.74 7.03
CA ALA A 51 3.32 -1.11 8.42
C ALA A 51 4.10 -2.44 8.50
N ARG A 52 3.74 -3.42 7.67
CA ARG A 52 4.46 -4.70 7.56
C ARG A 52 5.88 -4.51 7.03
N LEU A 53 6.07 -3.68 6.00
CA LEU A 53 7.39 -3.31 5.51
C LEU A 53 8.25 -2.65 6.59
N ASN A 54 7.70 -1.72 7.36
CA ASN A 54 8.41 -1.06 8.46
C ASN A 54 8.83 -2.04 9.58
N LEU A 55 8.10 -3.15 9.73
CA LEU A 55 8.42 -4.26 10.63
C LEU A 55 9.43 -5.26 10.03
N GLY A 56 9.87 -5.06 8.78
CA GLY A 56 10.73 -5.99 8.05
C GLY A 56 9.99 -7.20 7.46
N ASP A 57 8.66 -7.24 7.53
CA ASP A 57 7.82 -8.32 7.00
C ASP A 57 7.45 -8.06 5.53
N ALA A 58 8.47 -8.15 4.65
CA ALA A 58 8.30 -7.94 3.22
C ALA A 58 7.33 -8.96 2.59
N GLU A 59 7.37 -10.22 3.02
CA GLU A 59 6.44 -11.27 2.54
C GLU A 59 4.98 -11.00 2.97
N GLY A 60 4.77 -10.51 4.19
CA GLY A 60 3.45 -10.08 4.66
C GLY A 60 2.92 -8.90 3.86
N ALA A 61 3.76 -7.90 3.60
CA ALA A 61 3.41 -6.74 2.79
C ALA A 61 3.03 -7.13 1.35
N GLU A 62 3.81 -8.01 0.71
CA GLU A 62 3.53 -8.53 -0.63
C GLU A 62 2.15 -9.21 -0.70
N ARG A 63 1.85 -10.07 0.27
CA ARG A 63 0.56 -10.76 0.36
C ARG A 63 -0.60 -9.77 0.47
N ILE A 64 -0.50 -8.78 1.35
CA ILE A 64 -1.55 -7.76 1.50
C ILE A 64 -1.77 -6.99 0.20
N LEU A 65 -0.69 -6.56 -0.46
CA LEU A 65 -0.80 -5.79 -1.70
C LEU A 65 -1.47 -6.58 -2.82
N ARG A 66 -1.08 -7.85 -3.01
CA ARG A 66 -1.67 -8.70 -4.05
C ARG A 66 -3.07 -9.17 -3.72
N ASP A 67 -3.30 -9.65 -2.49
CA ASP A 67 -4.55 -10.32 -2.15
C ASP A 67 -5.65 -9.40 -1.68
N ARG A 68 -5.32 -8.17 -1.27
CA ARG A 68 -6.28 -7.20 -0.75
C ARG A 68 -6.28 -5.91 -1.55
N ALA A 69 -5.14 -5.20 -1.62
CA ALA A 69 -5.10 -3.88 -2.26
C ALA A 69 -5.44 -3.96 -3.76
N LEU A 70 -4.69 -4.76 -4.53
CA LEU A 70 -4.90 -4.92 -5.97
C LEU A 70 -6.17 -5.69 -6.35
N LYS A 71 -6.76 -6.47 -5.42
CA LYS A 71 -8.10 -7.04 -5.64
C LYS A 71 -9.20 -6.00 -5.46
N THR A 72 -8.98 -5.03 -4.56
CA THR A 72 -9.94 -3.95 -4.30
C THR A 72 -9.87 -2.89 -5.40
N ASN A 73 -8.66 -2.47 -5.77
CA ASN A 73 -8.41 -1.58 -6.91
C ASN A 73 -7.34 -2.18 -7.84
N PRO A 74 -7.74 -2.92 -8.90
CA PRO A 74 -6.81 -3.53 -9.85
C PRO A 74 -5.98 -2.56 -10.67
N VAL A 75 -6.42 -1.30 -10.78
CA VAL A 75 -5.72 -0.22 -11.47
C VAL A 75 -5.13 0.78 -10.48
N GLY A 76 -4.92 0.37 -9.22
CA GLY A 76 -4.33 1.22 -8.19
C GLY A 76 -2.82 1.36 -8.36
N GLY A 77 -2.37 2.49 -8.91
CA GLY A 77 -0.97 2.80 -9.16
C GLY A 77 -0.15 2.77 -7.87
N MET A 78 -0.69 3.28 -6.75
CA MET A 78 0.03 3.28 -5.48
C MET A 78 0.24 1.86 -4.93
N ALA A 79 -0.74 0.96 -5.09
CA ALA A 79 -0.61 -0.44 -4.71
C ALA A 79 0.50 -1.13 -5.53
N MET A 80 0.57 -0.85 -6.82
CA MET A 80 1.64 -1.34 -7.70
C MET A 80 3.01 -0.74 -7.30
N ALA A 81 3.08 0.56 -7.00
CA ALA A 81 4.31 1.22 -6.59
C ALA A 81 4.87 0.64 -5.26
N TYR A 82 4.00 0.40 -4.28
CA TYR A 82 4.38 -0.28 -3.04
C TYR A 82 4.78 -1.74 -3.26
N LEU A 83 4.13 -2.46 -4.18
CA LEU A 83 4.56 -3.82 -4.53
C LEU A 83 5.95 -3.80 -5.16
N GLY A 84 6.25 -2.80 -6.01
CA GLY A 84 7.60 -2.58 -6.51
C GLY A 84 8.62 -2.30 -5.41
N LEU A 85 8.26 -1.50 -4.40
CA LEU A 85 9.11 -1.28 -3.22
C LEU A 85 9.40 -2.59 -2.46
N VAL A 86 8.39 -3.40 -2.22
CA VAL A 86 8.54 -4.73 -1.58
C VAL A 86 9.48 -5.62 -2.39
N LEU A 87 9.24 -5.73 -3.69
CA LEU A 87 10.04 -6.57 -4.59
C LEU A 87 11.49 -6.09 -4.68
N HIS A 88 11.71 -4.77 -4.61
CA HIS A 88 13.04 -4.19 -4.54
C HIS A 88 13.78 -4.63 -3.26
N GLN A 89 13.13 -4.59 -2.09
CA GLN A 89 13.73 -5.07 -0.84
C GLN A 89 14.01 -6.57 -0.84
N GLN A 90 13.19 -7.36 -1.55
CA GLN A 90 13.38 -8.80 -1.72
C GLN A 90 14.43 -9.15 -2.80
N GLY A 91 15.01 -8.18 -3.51
CA GLY A 91 15.95 -8.42 -4.60
C GLY A 91 15.32 -8.99 -5.88
N ARG A 92 13.98 -9.00 -6.00
CA ARG A 92 13.24 -9.51 -7.17
C ARG A 92 13.11 -8.45 -8.26
N ILE A 93 14.26 -8.03 -8.78
CA ILE A 93 14.40 -6.84 -9.63
C ILE A 93 13.62 -6.94 -10.95
N ALA A 94 13.60 -8.11 -11.59
CA ALA A 94 12.87 -8.28 -12.85
C ALA A 94 11.35 -8.05 -12.67
N GLU A 95 10.78 -8.57 -11.57
CA GLU A 95 9.36 -8.41 -11.27
C GLU A 95 9.06 -6.99 -10.76
N ARG A 96 9.94 -6.42 -9.93
CA ARG A 96 9.88 -4.99 -9.55
C ARG A 96 9.68 -4.13 -10.79
N ASP A 97 10.55 -4.31 -11.77
CA ASP A 97 10.57 -3.54 -13.01
C ASP A 97 9.29 -3.64 -13.82
N GLN A 98 8.71 -4.84 -13.88
CA GLN A 98 7.44 -5.07 -14.56
C GLN A 98 6.31 -4.33 -13.83
N VAL A 99 6.22 -4.49 -12.50
CA VAL A 99 5.16 -3.89 -11.67
C VAL A 99 5.26 -2.37 -11.66
N LEU A 100 6.47 -1.81 -11.55
CA LEU A 100 6.66 -0.35 -11.53
C LEU A 100 6.32 0.29 -12.88
N ARG A 101 6.56 -0.39 -14.01
CA ARG A 101 6.08 0.11 -15.31
C ARG A 101 4.56 0.08 -15.40
N ALA A 102 3.92 -0.98 -14.90
CA ALA A 102 2.45 -1.01 -14.80
C ALA A 102 1.89 0.11 -13.92
N ALA A 103 2.60 0.49 -12.84
CA ALA A 103 2.22 1.64 -12.01
C ALA A 103 2.28 2.98 -12.78
N LEU A 104 3.21 3.13 -13.73
CA LEU A 104 3.30 4.33 -14.58
C LEU A 104 2.21 4.38 -15.65
N ASP A 105 1.73 3.22 -16.09
CA ASP A 105 0.65 3.08 -17.08
C ASP A 105 -0.74 3.02 -16.41
N SER A 106 -0.78 3.18 -15.09
CA SER A 106 -1.99 3.14 -14.28
C SER A 106 -3.00 4.20 -14.71
N GLN A 107 -4.28 3.82 -14.75
CA GLN A 107 -5.38 4.68 -15.19
C GLN A 107 -5.93 5.58 -14.07
N ASP A 108 -5.53 5.36 -12.82
CA ASP A 108 -5.96 6.17 -11.67
C ASP A 108 -5.27 7.54 -11.61
N GLY A 109 -4.21 7.78 -12.41
CA GLY A 109 -3.55 9.07 -12.53
C GLY A 109 -2.83 9.52 -11.26
N ASP A 110 -2.48 8.60 -10.37
CA ASP A 110 -1.79 8.91 -9.12
C ASP A 110 -0.34 9.33 -9.39
N GLU A 111 -0.09 10.64 -9.42
CA GLU A 111 1.25 11.21 -9.67
C GLU A 111 2.24 10.87 -8.54
N ASP A 112 1.76 10.66 -7.31
CA ASP A 112 2.63 10.22 -6.22
C ASP A 112 3.11 8.78 -6.44
N ALA A 113 2.21 7.91 -6.92
CA ALA A 113 2.58 6.56 -7.34
C ALA A 113 3.57 6.59 -8.50
N ALA A 114 3.31 7.42 -9.51
CA ALA A 114 4.21 7.55 -10.66
C ALA A 114 5.59 8.07 -10.26
N ARG A 115 5.65 9.05 -9.35
CA ARG A 115 6.90 9.57 -8.80
C ARG A 115 7.68 8.50 -8.03
N LEU A 116 7.01 7.72 -7.18
CA LEU A 116 7.64 6.62 -6.45
C LEU A 116 8.17 5.54 -7.42
N ALA A 117 7.38 5.19 -8.44
CA ALA A 117 7.77 4.21 -9.44
C ALA A 117 9.00 4.65 -10.25
N ARG A 118 9.02 5.90 -10.74
CA ARG A 118 10.19 6.49 -11.42
C ARG A 118 11.42 6.47 -10.52
N HIS A 119 11.26 6.81 -9.23
CA HIS A 119 12.36 6.79 -8.29
C HIS A 119 12.95 5.38 -8.15
N LEU A 120 12.11 4.37 -7.86
CA LEU A 120 12.55 2.99 -7.63
C LEU A 120 13.11 2.29 -8.88
N LEU A 121 12.66 2.66 -10.08
CA LEU A 121 13.25 2.19 -11.34
C LEU A 121 14.68 2.72 -11.54
N ASN A 122 14.96 3.93 -11.06
CA ASN A 122 16.29 4.55 -11.14
C ASN A 122 17.21 4.14 -9.98
N THR A 123 16.66 3.55 -8.92
CA THR A 123 17.45 3.03 -7.80
C THR A 123 18.08 1.68 -8.16
N ALA A 124 19.40 1.60 -8.02
CA ALA A 124 20.15 0.36 -8.23
C ALA A 124 19.70 -0.73 -7.24
N PRO A 125 19.68 -2.02 -7.64
CA PRO A 125 19.51 -3.13 -6.70
C PRO A 125 20.54 -3.05 -5.57
N ALA A 126 20.12 -3.34 -4.34
CA ALA A 126 21.02 -3.52 -3.21
C ALA A 126 21.88 -4.79 -3.36
#